data_AF-A0A7K3HDX7-F1
#
_entry.id   AF-A0A7K3HDX7-F1
#
_cell.length_a   1.000
_cell.length_b   1.000
_cell.length_c   1.000
_cell.angle_alpha   90.00
_cell.angle_beta   90.00
_cell.angle_gamma   90.00
#
_symmetry.space_group_name_H-M   'P 1'
#
loop_
_entity.id
_entity.type
_entity.pdbx_description
1 polymer ?
#
loop_
_entity_poly.entity_id
_entity_poly.type
_entity_poly.pdbx_seq_one_letter_code
_entity_poly.pdbx_strand_id
1 'polypeptide(L)'
;GAGGPLAGPVAAMSGNLLGYEIFRLRTGALPAETAGQVLIQDLESLDVMAEPVHPHPRCRRCAAPAGAASGAAETPEVPERLVLPVTPTVETAREAEDLVEELNRISDALVRPYTGVFRRYDDEELTQTPLKISRVEVALGHGVRREIAAFDVHHLAGARLRALYAAAEAYVEHVV
;
A
#
# COMPACT_ATOMS: atom_id res chain seq x y z
N GLY A 1 5.39 -39.07 -3.03
CA GLY A 1 4.50 -39.07 -1.85
C GLY A 1 4.20 -37.63 -1.50
N ALA A 2 2.93 -37.28 -1.33
CA ALA A 2 2.43 -35.91 -1.31
C ALA A 2 2.87 -35.13 -0.06
N GLY A 3 3.67 -34.09 -0.27
CA GLY A 3 3.85 -32.98 0.67
C GLY A 3 3.77 -31.70 -0.15
N GLY A 4 2.90 -30.77 0.23
CA GLY A 4 2.83 -29.45 -0.41
C GLY A 4 4.12 -28.65 -0.17
N PRO A 5 4.22 -27.42 -0.70
CA PRO A 5 5.41 -26.58 -0.53
C PRO A 5 5.75 -26.30 0.95
N LEU A 6 4.74 -26.35 1.82
CA LEU A 6 4.89 -26.31 3.27
C LEU A 6 5.22 -27.70 3.84
N ALA A 7 6.43 -28.18 3.64
CA ALA A 7 6.91 -29.44 4.19
C ALA A 7 8.35 -29.33 4.72
N GLY A 8 8.73 -30.27 5.59
CA GLY A 8 10.11 -30.37 6.10
C GLY A 8 10.60 -29.08 6.76
N PRO A 9 11.79 -28.57 6.38
CA PRO A 9 12.35 -27.34 6.96
C PRO A 9 11.45 -26.11 6.85
N VAL A 10 10.73 -25.95 5.72
CA VAL A 10 9.84 -24.79 5.50
C VAL A 10 8.71 -24.80 6.53
N ALA A 11 8.07 -25.95 6.74
CA ALA A 11 7.03 -26.09 7.76
C ALA A 11 7.55 -25.82 9.19
N ALA A 12 8.79 -26.24 9.49
CA ALA A 12 9.42 -25.96 10.78
C ALA A 12 9.69 -24.46 10.98
N MET A 13 10.17 -23.75 9.94
CA MET A 13 10.39 -22.31 10.00
C MET A 13 9.09 -21.53 10.18
N SER A 14 8.06 -21.83 9.39
CA SER A 14 6.74 -21.19 9.54
C SER A 14 6.14 -21.48 10.92
N GLY A 15 6.31 -22.71 11.43
CA GLY A 15 5.88 -23.10 12.77
C GLY A 15 6.61 -22.32 13.88
N ASN A 16 7.91 -22.07 13.72
CA ASN A 16 8.69 -21.26 14.65
C ASN A 16 8.23 -19.79 14.65
N LEU A 17 8.02 -19.20 13.46
CA LEU A 17 7.49 -17.83 13.33
C LEU A 17 6.15 -17.70 14.05
N LEU A 18 5.22 -18.63 13.79
CA LEU A 18 3.92 -18.65 14.47
C LEU A 18 4.06 -18.86 15.98
N GLY A 19 4.96 -19.75 16.42
CA GLY A 19 5.23 -20.03 17.82
C GLY A 19 5.71 -18.78 18.58
N TYR A 20 6.63 -18.01 17.98
CA TYR A 20 7.09 -16.74 18.55
C TYR A 20 5.97 -15.71 18.65
N GLU A 21 5.14 -15.58 17.62
CA GLU A 21 4.00 -14.65 17.66
C GLU A 21 2.98 -15.03 18.73
N ILE A 22 2.63 -16.31 18.86
CA ILE A 22 1.75 -16.80 19.93
C ILE A 22 2.39 -16.53 21.30
N PHE A 23 3.69 -16.79 21.45
CA PHE A 23 4.40 -16.50 22.70
C PHE A 23 4.32 -15.02 23.07
N ARG A 24 4.63 -14.11 22.14
CA ARG A 24 4.56 -12.66 22.35
C ARG A 24 3.15 -12.21 22.72
N LEU A 25 2.14 -12.65 21.97
CA LEU A 25 0.73 -12.32 22.22
C LEU A 25 0.24 -12.81 23.58
N ARG A 26 0.62 -14.02 23.99
CA ARG A 26 0.11 -14.65 25.23
C ARG A 26 0.85 -14.21 26.48
N THR A 27 2.14 -13.91 26.36
CA THR A 27 2.96 -13.51 27.51
C THR A 27 3.07 -12.01 27.70
N GLY A 28 2.91 -11.23 26.62
CA GLY A 28 3.15 -9.79 26.64
C GLY A 28 4.62 -9.42 26.86
N ALA A 29 5.56 -10.37 26.73
CA ALA A 29 6.98 -10.13 26.96
C ALA A 29 7.58 -9.11 25.97
N LEU A 30 7.05 -9.07 24.75
CA LEU A 30 7.35 -8.11 23.68
C LEU A 30 6.06 -7.82 22.88
N PRO A 31 5.96 -6.67 22.20
CA PRO A 31 4.93 -6.45 21.21
C PRO A 31 4.98 -7.55 20.14
N ALA A 32 3.82 -8.06 19.75
CA ALA A 32 3.73 -8.99 18.63
C ALA A 32 4.08 -8.27 17.32
N GLU A 33 4.86 -8.89 16.45
CA GLU A 33 5.17 -8.30 15.13
C GLU A 33 3.92 -8.22 14.25
N THR A 34 2.96 -9.12 14.48
CA THR A 34 1.65 -9.12 13.81
C THR A 34 0.67 -8.06 14.34
N ALA A 35 1.09 -7.20 15.28
CA ALA A 35 0.26 -6.10 15.76
C ALA A 35 0.09 -5.02 14.68
N GLY A 36 -1.00 -5.11 13.90
CA GLY A 36 -1.28 -4.19 12.80
C GLY A 36 -0.49 -4.50 11.52
N GLN A 37 0.14 -5.66 11.44
CA GLN A 37 0.93 -6.10 10.29
C GLN A 37 0.66 -7.58 9.98
N VAL A 38 1.02 -8.01 8.78
CA VAL A 38 1.10 -9.41 8.40
C VAL A 38 2.54 -9.78 8.10
N LEU A 39 2.93 -10.97 8.54
CA LEU A 39 4.22 -11.57 8.18
C LEU A 39 4.01 -12.46 6.97
N ILE A 40 4.76 -12.20 5.91
CA ILE A 40 4.69 -12.93 4.65
C ILE A 40 6.03 -13.63 4.47
N GLN A 41 5.97 -14.97 4.45
CA GLN A 41 7.14 -15.80 4.18
C GLN A 41 7.05 -16.32 2.74
N ASP A 42 8.04 -15.97 1.92
CA ASP A 42 8.23 -16.60 0.63
C ASP A 42 8.73 -18.04 0.85
N LEU A 43 8.07 -19.03 0.25
CA LEU A 43 8.38 -20.44 0.50
C LEU A 43 9.57 -20.95 -0.31
N GLU A 44 9.99 -20.22 -1.33
CA GLU A 44 11.11 -20.55 -2.21
C GLU A 44 12.39 -19.83 -1.75
N SER A 45 12.34 -18.50 -1.58
CA SER A 45 13.50 -17.73 -1.11
C SER A 45 13.69 -17.79 0.40
N LEU A 46 12.64 -18.14 1.15
CA LEU A 46 12.59 -18.14 2.61
C LEU A 46 12.70 -16.75 3.24
N ASP A 47 12.59 -15.69 2.42
CA ASP A 47 12.53 -14.32 2.91
C ASP A 47 11.23 -14.10 3.70
N VAL A 48 11.36 -13.33 4.79
CA VAL A 48 10.22 -12.93 5.62
C VAL A 48 10.16 -11.42 5.62
N MET A 49 8.98 -10.90 5.32
CA MET A 49 8.69 -9.46 5.35
C MET A 49 7.44 -9.18 6.17
N ALA A 50 7.43 -8.02 6.82
CA ALA A 50 6.27 -7.50 7.52
C ALA A 50 5.63 -6.40 6.66
N GLU A 51 4.34 -6.53 6.38
CA GLU A 51 3.57 -5.48 5.69
C GLU A 51 2.46 -4.94 6.61
N PRO A 52 2.28 -3.60 6.69
CA PRO A 52 1.23 -3.00 7.50
C PRO A 52 -0.16 -3.34 6.95
N VAL A 53 -1.13 -3.53 7.83
CA VAL A 53 -2.54 -3.67 7.47
C VAL A 53 -3.30 -2.45 7.97
N HIS A 54 -3.76 -1.63 7.03
CA HIS A 54 -4.55 -0.45 7.36
C HIS A 54 -6.03 -0.81 7.56
N PRO A 55 -6.71 -0.23 8.56
CA PRO A 55 -8.14 -0.43 8.75
C PRO A 55 -8.92 0.15 7.56
N HIS A 56 -9.76 -0.66 6.92
CA HIS A 56 -10.56 -0.19 5.81
C HIS A 56 -11.76 0.65 6.31
N PRO A 57 -11.96 1.90 5.81
CA PRO A 57 -12.99 2.80 6.32
C PRO A 57 -14.42 2.27 6.17
N ARG A 58 -14.67 1.46 5.14
CA ARG A 58 -15.98 0.79 4.89
C ARG A 58 -16.01 -0.70 5.27
N CYS A 59 -15.10 -1.16 6.13
CA CYS A 59 -15.05 -2.57 6.50
C CYS A 59 -16.36 -3.02 7.15
N ARG A 60 -17.14 -3.91 6.50
CA ARG A 60 -18.43 -4.38 7.04
C ARG A 60 -18.33 -5.17 8.35
N ARG A 61 -17.13 -5.61 8.73
CA ARG A 61 -16.87 -6.37 9.97
C ARG A 61 -16.34 -5.49 11.09
N CYS A 62 -15.43 -4.57 10.77
CA CYS A 62 -14.73 -3.75 11.75
C CYS A 62 -15.37 -2.37 11.93
N ALA A 63 -16.07 -1.85 10.91
CA ALA A 63 -16.91 -0.68 11.11
C ALA A 63 -18.02 -1.10 12.06
N ALA A 64 -18.04 -0.50 13.26
CA ALA A 64 -19.20 -0.61 14.12
C ALA A 64 -20.45 -0.24 13.30
N PRO A 65 -21.63 -0.86 13.53
CA PRO A 65 -22.86 -0.30 12.99
C PRO A 65 -22.90 1.16 13.44
N ALA A 66 -22.94 2.09 12.49
CA ALA A 66 -22.97 3.51 12.78
C ALA A 66 -24.16 3.80 13.70
N GLY A 67 -23.89 3.91 15.01
CA GLY A 67 -24.94 3.88 16.03
C GLY A 67 -24.40 3.96 17.44
N ALA A 68 -23.47 4.91 17.71
CA ALA A 68 -23.24 5.55 19.01
C ALA A 68 -22.02 6.51 18.99
N ALA A 69 -21.73 7.18 17.89
CA ALA A 69 -21.04 8.48 17.98
C ALA A 69 -22.13 9.52 18.24
N SER A 70 -22.37 9.85 19.51
CA SER A 70 -23.11 11.06 19.91
C SER A 70 -22.20 12.30 19.84
N GLY A 71 -21.47 12.43 18.75
CA GLY A 71 -21.07 13.72 18.20
C GLY A 71 -21.84 13.82 16.90
N ALA A 72 -22.43 14.98 16.62
CA ALA A 72 -23.00 15.25 15.31
C ALA A 72 -22.06 14.67 14.26
N ALA A 73 -22.59 13.92 13.29
CA ALA A 73 -21.84 13.64 12.09
C ALA A 73 -21.47 15.02 11.52
N GLU A 74 -20.29 15.52 11.88
CA GLU A 74 -19.62 16.54 11.12
C GLU A 74 -19.55 15.90 9.75
N THR A 75 -20.40 16.42 8.86
CA THR A 75 -20.21 16.25 7.43
C THR A 75 -18.71 16.48 7.25
N PRO A 76 -17.92 15.47 6.84
CA PRO A 76 -16.51 15.70 6.64
C PRO A 76 -16.45 16.93 5.75
N GLU A 77 -15.77 17.99 6.22
CA GLU A 77 -15.58 19.19 5.42
C GLU A 77 -14.88 18.70 4.17
N VAL A 78 -15.67 18.45 3.13
CA VAL A 78 -15.14 18.16 1.82
C VAL A 78 -14.47 19.48 1.48
N PRO A 79 -13.13 19.53 1.36
CA PRO A 79 -12.47 20.76 0.98
C PRO A 79 -13.22 21.27 -0.24
N GLU A 80 -13.57 22.56 -0.24
CA GLU A 80 -14.48 23.21 -1.21
C GLU A 80 -14.12 22.90 -2.68
N ARG A 81 -12.89 22.41 -2.87
CA ARG A 81 -12.48 21.65 -4.03
C ARG A 81 -11.59 20.47 -3.58
N LEU A 82 -11.90 19.24 -4.03
CA LEU A 82 -10.92 18.15 -4.13
C LEU A 82 -9.88 18.56 -5.17
N VAL A 83 -9.03 19.51 -4.82
CA VAL A 83 -7.86 19.85 -5.62
C VAL A 83 -6.89 18.72 -5.32
N LEU A 84 -6.85 17.71 -6.20
CA LEU A 84 -5.62 16.96 -6.33
C LEU A 84 -4.51 17.99 -6.46
N PRO A 85 -3.44 17.93 -5.64
CA PRO A 85 -2.33 18.83 -5.83
C PRO A 85 -1.94 18.72 -7.30
N VAL A 86 -1.96 19.87 -7.99
CA VAL A 86 -1.36 19.96 -9.32
C VAL A 86 0.08 19.57 -9.07
N THR A 87 0.41 18.31 -9.32
CA THR A 87 1.76 17.80 -9.11
C THR A 87 2.62 18.62 -10.05
N PRO A 88 3.40 19.58 -9.52
CA PRO A 88 4.11 20.47 -10.42
C PRO A 88 5.12 19.60 -11.14
N THR A 89 5.22 19.80 -12.46
CA THR A 89 6.45 19.41 -13.13
C THR A 89 7.51 20.32 -12.54
N VAL A 90 8.31 19.80 -11.63
CA VAL A 90 9.33 20.59 -10.95
C VAL A 90 10.42 20.95 -11.95
N GLU A 91 10.85 22.20 -11.96
CA GLU A 91 11.89 22.70 -12.88
C GLU A 91 13.25 22.79 -12.19
N THR A 92 13.25 22.91 -10.85
CA THR A 92 14.48 23.05 -10.05
C THR A 92 14.85 21.79 -9.29
N ALA A 93 16.14 21.62 -8.98
CA ALA A 93 16.64 20.49 -8.21
C ALA A 93 16.05 20.42 -6.79
N ARG A 94 15.83 21.57 -6.15
CA ARG A 94 15.25 21.64 -4.79
C ARG A 94 13.79 21.21 -4.77
N GLU A 95 13.00 21.65 -5.74
CA GLU A 95 11.61 21.19 -5.88
C GLU A 95 11.54 19.69 -6.20
N ALA A 96 12.56 19.14 -6.89
CA ALA A 96 12.66 17.71 -7.12
C ALA A 96 12.95 16.90 -5.84
N GLU A 97 13.69 17.46 -4.88
CA GLU A 97 13.91 16.83 -3.56
C GLU A 97 12.60 16.74 -2.78
N ASP A 98 11.88 17.86 -2.64
CA ASP A 98 10.58 17.90 -1.94
C ASP A 98 9.57 16.94 -2.59
N LEU A 99 9.57 16.83 -3.92
CA LEU A 99 8.74 15.90 -4.68
C LEU A 99 9.06 14.43 -4.35
N VAL A 100 10.34 14.09 -4.22
CA VAL A 100 10.78 12.74 -3.87
C VAL A 100 10.44 12.41 -2.43
N GLU A 101 10.62 13.35 -1.50
CA GLU A 101 10.23 13.17 -0.10
C GLU A 101 8.72 12.90 0.03
N GLU A 102 7.90 13.68 -0.69
CA GLU A 102 6.46 13.49 -0.72
C GLU A 102 6.06 12.13 -1.32
N LEU A 103 6.69 11.76 -2.44
CA LEU A 103 6.49 10.46 -3.06
C LEU A 103 6.83 9.31 -2.11
N ASN A 104 7.96 9.40 -1.41
CA ASN A 104 8.39 8.39 -0.45
C ASN A 104 7.40 8.27 0.70
N ARG A 105 6.98 9.41 1.29
CA ARG A 105 5.99 9.45 2.36
C ARG A 105 4.69 8.72 1.99
N ILE A 106 4.16 8.97 0.79
CA ILE A 106 2.93 8.31 0.32
C ILE A 106 3.19 6.83 -0.01
N SER A 107 4.29 6.54 -0.72
CA SER A 107 4.64 5.17 -1.14
C SER A 107 4.87 4.25 0.06
N ASP A 108 5.55 4.75 1.09
CA ASP A 108 5.80 4.02 2.33
C ASP A 108 4.52 3.67 3.07
N ALA A 109 3.49 4.50 2.96
CA ALA A 109 2.20 4.24 3.60
C ALA A 109 1.31 3.29 2.77
N LEU A 110 1.28 3.44 1.44
CA LEU A 110 0.21 2.88 0.61
C LEU A 110 0.65 1.85 -0.43
N VAL A 111 1.94 1.80 -0.78
CA VAL A 111 2.46 0.90 -1.82
C VAL A 111 3.08 -0.33 -1.16
N ARG A 112 2.37 -1.47 -1.19
CA ARG A 112 2.86 -2.74 -0.65
C ARG A 112 2.40 -3.92 -1.53
N PRO A 113 3.28 -4.89 -1.82
CA PRO A 113 2.95 -6.03 -2.68
C PRO A 113 1.73 -6.87 -2.30
N TYR A 114 1.37 -6.96 -1.01
CA TYR A 114 0.27 -7.81 -0.55
C TYR A 114 -0.81 -7.06 0.21
N THR A 115 -0.46 -6.04 1.00
CA THR A 115 -1.44 -5.28 1.82
C THR A 115 -1.68 -3.84 1.37
N GLY A 116 -0.97 -3.39 0.33
CA GLY A 116 -1.06 -2.01 -0.14
C GLY A 116 -2.38 -1.72 -0.81
N VAL A 117 -2.82 -0.46 -0.72
CA VAL A 117 -3.88 0.07 -1.59
C VAL A 117 -3.38 0.03 -3.05
N PHE A 118 -2.11 0.37 -3.21
CA PHE A 118 -1.35 0.22 -4.43
C PHE A 118 -0.31 -0.88 -4.24
N ARG A 119 -0.02 -1.65 -5.28
CA ARG A 119 0.81 -2.85 -5.12
C ARG A 119 2.28 -2.60 -5.35
N ARG A 120 2.59 -2.03 -6.51
CA ARG A 120 3.95 -1.79 -7.01
C ARG A 120 3.92 -0.76 -8.12
N TYR A 121 5.07 -0.14 -8.36
CA TYR A 121 5.34 0.53 -9.61
C TYR A 121 5.76 -0.49 -10.66
N ASP A 122 5.29 -0.34 -11.89
CA ASP A 122 5.60 -1.17 -13.04
C ASP A 122 6.23 -0.32 -14.14
N ASP A 123 7.39 0.28 -13.82
CA ASP A 123 8.04 1.28 -14.68
C ASP A 123 9.53 1.03 -14.93
N GLU A 124 10.10 -0.03 -14.36
CA GLU A 124 11.52 -0.38 -14.49
C GLU A 124 11.88 -0.78 -15.93
N GLU A 125 10.99 -1.49 -16.63
CA GLU A 125 11.21 -1.92 -18.01
C GLU A 125 10.84 -0.85 -19.05
N LEU A 126 10.23 0.27 -18.62
CA LEU A 126 9.76 1.31 -19.53
C LEU A 126 10.91 2.23 -19.96
N THR A 127 10.98 2.52 -21.26
CA THR A 127 11.93 3.51 -21.78
C THR A 127 11.57 4.91 -21.27
N GLN A 128 12.49 5.54 -20.52
CA GLN A 128 12.28 6.83 -19.84
C GLN A 128 12.69 8.05 -20.69
N THR A 129 12.70 7.90 -22.02
CA THR A 129 13.02 8.96 -22.99
C THR A 129 12.02 8.92 -24.14
N PRO A 130 11.53 10.07 -24.64
CA PRO A 130 11.75 11.45 -24.16
C PRO A 130 10.90 11.86 -22.96
N LEU A 131 9.95 11.01 -22.55
CA LEU A 131 8.95 11.26 -21.52
C LEU A 131 9.17 10.28 -20.37
N LYS A 132 9.04 10.75 -19.13
CA LYS A 132 9.06 9.87 -17.96
C LYS A 132 7.70 9.23 -17.80
N ILE A 133 7.69 7.91 -17.66
CA ILE A 133 6.48 7.10 -17.63
C ILE A 133 6.50 6.30 -16.34
N SER A 134 5.39 6.33 -15.62
CA SER A 134 5.16 5.43 -14.50
C SER A 134 3.84 4.69 -14.68
N ARG A 135 3.76 3.49 -14.12
CA ARG A 135 2.54 2.70 -13.97
C ARG A 135 2.44 2.24 -12.53
N VAL A 136 1.25 2.29 -11.96
CA VAL A 136 0.96 1.73 -10.64
C VAL A 136 -0.22 0.76 -10.73
N GLU A 137 -0.10 -0.39 -10.07
CA GLU A 137 -1.18 -1.36 -9.95
C GLU A 137 -2.06 -1.03 -8.74
N VAL A 138 -3.38 -0.86 -8.97
CA VAL A 138 -4.40 -0.63 -7.94
C VAL A 138 -5.41 -1.78 -7.91
N ALA A 139 -5.80 -2.19 -6.70
CA ALA A 139 -6.86 -3.18 -6.49
C ALA A 139 -8.21 -2.47 -6.30
N LEU A 140 -9.16 -2.71 -7.21
CA LEU A 140 -10.49 -2.07 -7.22
C LEU A 140 -11.58 -2.95 -6.56
N GLY A 141 -11.17 -3.88 -5.69
CA GLY A 141 -12.07 -4.83 -5.03
C GLY A 141 -12.48 -6.01 -5.90
N HIS A 142 -13.03 -7.06 -5.27
CA HIS A 142 -13.50 -8.30 -5.94
C HIS A 142 -12.47 -8.97 -6.86
N GLY A 143 -11.17 -8.82 -6.57
CA GLY A 143 -10.08 -9.36 -7.37
C GLY A 143 -9.77 -8.59 -8.66
N VAL A 144 -10.50 -7.49 -8.95
CA VAL A 144 -10.24 -6.63 -10.09
C VAL A 144 -8.99 -5.79 -9.82
N ARG A 145 -8.06 -5.83 -10.77
CA ARG A 145 -6.84 -5.04 -10.77
C ARG A 145 -6.80 -4.16 -11.99
N ARG A 146 -6.23 -2.97 -11.82
CA ARG A 146 -6.05 -2.00 -12.89
C ARG A 146 -4.66 -1.42 -12.79
N GLU A 147 -3.99 -1.30 -13.93
CA GLU A 147 -2.78 -0.50 -14.07
C GLU A 147 -3.16 0.91 -14.51
N ILE A 148 -2.59 1.90 -13.84
CA ILE A 148 -2.82 3.31 -14.14
C ILE A 148 -1.48 3.93 -14.48
N ALA A 149 -1.38 4.42 -15.70
CA ALA A 149 -0.19 5.06 -16.23
C ALA A 149 -0.28 6.58 -16.07
N ALA A 150 0.84 7.21 -15.75
CA ALA A 150 0.98 8.65 -15.79
C ALA A 150 2.37 9.05 -16.28
N PHE A 151 2.52 10.34 -16.59
CA PHE A 151 3.64 10.85 -17.37
C PHE A 151 4.17 12.14 -16.79
N ASP A 152 5.46 12.39 -16.96
CA ASP A 152 6.10 13.65 -16.61
C ASP A 152 7.23 13.98 -17.58
N VAL A 153 7.36 15.26 -17.94
CA VAL A 153 8.35 15.70 -18.94
C VAL A 153 9.77 15.82 -18.38
N HIS A 154 9.93 15.84 -17.05
CA HIS A 154 11.21 16.11 -16.41
C HIS A 154 11.64 14.96 -15.48
N HIS A 155 10.75 14.45 -14.63
CA HIS A 155 11.11 13.60 -13.49
C HIS A 155 10.25 12.34 -13.35
N LEU A 156 10.88 11.16 -13.17
CA LEU A 156 10.15 9.91 -12.91
C LEU A 156 9.34 9.98 -11.60
N ALA A 157 9.85 10.68 -10.59
CA ALA A 157 9.11 10.92 -9.35
C ALA A 157 7.78 11.65 -9.60
N GLY A 158 7.75 12.61 -10.54
CA GLY A 158 6.53 13.29 -10.97
C GLY A 158 5.54 12.35 -11.64
N ALA A 159 6.02 11.48 -12.52
CA ALA A 159 5.19 10.47 -13.17
C ALA A 159 4.59 9.48 -12.15
N ARG A 160 5.39 9.01 -11.18
CA ARG A 160 4.94 8.12 -10.10
C ARG A 160 3.89 8.78 -9.21
N LEU A 161 4.10 10.03 -8.81
CA LEU A 161 3.17 10.74 -7.95
C LEU A 161 1.84 11.02 -8.67
N ARG A 162 1.88 11.39 -9.95
CA ARG A 162 0.66 11.51 -10.79
C ARG A 162 -0.09 10.18 -10.91
N ALA A 163 0.64 9.08 -11.10
CA ALA A 163 0.04 7.75 -11.18
C ALA A 163 -0.65 7.37 -9.87
N LEU A 164 -0.03 7.66 -8.71
CA LEU A 164 -0.65 7.45 -7.40
C LEU A 164 -1.94 8.25 -7.21
N TYR A 165 -1.95 9.53 -7.57
CA TYR A 165 -3.16 10.35 -7.43
C TYR A 165 -4.29 9.86 -8.34
N ALA A 166 -4.00 9.56 -9.61
CA ALA A 166 -4.99 9.00 -10.53
C ALA A 166 -5.50 7.63 -10.06
N ALA A 167 -4.64 6.83 -9.44
CA ALA A 167 -5.03 5.55 -8.84
C ALA A 167 -5.85 5.72 -7.56
N ALA A 168 -5.58 6.74 -6.76
CA ALA A 168 -6.38 7.08 -5.58
C ALA A 168 -7.81 7.47 -5.99
N GLU A 169 -7.97 8.28 -7.05
CA GLU A 169 -9.30 8.61 -7.59
C GLU A 169 -10.06 7.35 -8.00
N ALA A 170 -9.43 6.48 -8.81
CA ALA A 170 -10.05 5.23 -9.23
C ALA A 170 -10.41 4.33 -8.03
N TYR A 171 -9.54 4.27 -7.02
CA TYR A 171 -9.79 3.50 -5.80
C TYR A 171 -11.01 4.03 -5.03
N VAL A 172 -11.10 5.35 -4.84
CA VAL A 172 -12.24 5.96 -4.14
C VAL A 172 -13.54 5.73 -4.90
N GLU A 173 -13.54 5.86 -6.24
CA GLU A 173 -14.75 5.62 -7.05
C GLU A 173 -15.29 4.18 -6.97
N HIS A 174 -14.42 3.19 -6.81
CA HIS A 174 -14.78 1.77 -6.96
C HIS A 174 -14.79 0.97 -5.66
N VAL A 175 -14.05 1.40 -4.63
CA VAL A 175 -13.81 0.64 -3.39
C VAL A 175 -14.31 1.35 -2.15
N VAL A 176 -14.08 2.68 -2.09
CA VAL A 176 -14.70 3.54 -1.08
C VAL A 176 -16.05 3.92 -1.64
#